data_AF-A0A9D0ZYW1-F1
#
_entry.id   AF-A0A9D0ZYW1-F1
#
_cell.length_a   1.000
_cell.length_b   1.000
_cell.length_c   1.000
_cell.angle_alpha   90.00
_cell.angle_beta   90.00
_cell.angle_gamma   90.00
#
_symmetry.space_group_name_H-M   'P 1'
#
loop_
_entity.id
_entity.type
_entity.pdbx_description
1 polymer ?
#
loop_
_entity_poly.entity_id
_entity_poly.type
_entity_poly.pdbx_seq_one_letter_code
_entity_poly.pdbx_strand_id
1 'polypeptide(L)'
;LRDGRIIRNSIAEDSFEKGFHQSLFLRKSCGECEFAGTPRPGEFTIGDFWGLEKYNPDYTDGKGVSLVFLNNEKADRIWEEIKPKLQFDQPVPTKFALSHNRFRPKIKIHPNRERFFREWEKEPFSVAVEAAMEGCTAQEVKRRRKRSWYRQIMRRLKSVIKKCLRENLKIGK
;
A
#
# COMPACT_ATOMS: atom_id res chain seq x y z
N LEU A 1 -13.85 -6.69 -8.91
CA LEU A 1 -14.75 -7.77 -8.43
C LEU A 1 -15.16 -8.63 -9.62
N ARG A 2 -15.69 -9.85 -9.43
CA ARG A 2 -16.08 -10.76 -10.53
C ARG A 2 -17.11 -10.17 -11.52
N ASP A 3 -17.72 -9.05 -11.15
CA ASP A 3 -18.71 -8.28 -11.91
C ASP A 3 -18.15 -6.99 -12.56
N GLY A 4 -16.82 -6.83 -12.61
CA GLY A 4 -16.17 -5.65 -13.18
C GLY A 4 -16.20 -4.40 -12.30
N ARG A 5 -16.81 -4.44 -11.11
CA ARG A 5 -16.75 -3.31 -10.18
C ARG A 5 -15.33 -3.09 -9.67
N ILE A 6 -14.92 -1.83 -9.64
CA ILE A 6 -13.64 -1.36 -9.11
C ILE A 6 -13.86 -0.89 -7.67
N ILE A 7 -13.10 -1.44 -6.74
CA ILE A 7 -13.02 -0.93 -5.37
C ILE A 7 -11.73 -0.11 -5.29
N ARG A 8 -11.85 1.15 -4.86
CA ARG A 8 -10.72 2.02 -4.56
C ARG A 8 -10.79 2.34 -3.07
N ASN A 9 -9.93 1.69 -2.29
CA ASN A 9 -9.77 1.98 -0.87
C ASN A 9 -8.49 2.80 -0.70
N SER A 10 -8.49 3.73 0.26
CA SER A 10 -7.25 4.36 0.68
C SER A 10 -6.38 3.37 1.46
N ILE A 11 -5.08 3.69 1.57
CA ILE A 11 -4.16 2.98 2.47
C ILE A 11 -4.70 2.95 3.90
N ALA A 12 -5.46 3.95 4.33
CA ALA A 12 -6.04 4.02 5.66
C ALA A 12 -7.32 3.19 5.85
N GLU A 13 -7.88 2.60 4.80
CA GLU A 13 -9.11 1.81 4.86
C GLU A 13 -8.84 0.32 4.62
N ASP A 14 -7.87 0.02 3.76
CA ASP A 14 -7.57 -1.36 3.39
C ASP A 14 -6.53 -2.00 4.31
N SER A 15 -6.87 -3.15 4.91
CA SER A 15 -5.98 -3.82 5.85
C SER A 15 -4.73 -4.38 5.18
N PHE A 16 -4.82 -4.77 3.90
CA PHE A 16 -3.67 -5.24 3.15
C PHE A 16 -2.71 -4.09 2.90
N GLU A 17 -3.20 -2.96 2.39
CA GLU A 17 -2.38 -1.77 2.12
C GLU A 17 -1.69 -1.25 3.39
N LYS A 18 -2.42 -1.19 4.52
CA LYS A 18 -1.84 -0.82 5.84
C LYS A 18 -0.67 -1.70 6.20
N GLY A 19 -0.89 -3.01 6.23
CA GLY A 19 0.13 -3.95 6.69
C GLY A 19 1.29 -4.05 5.70
N PHE A 20 1.03 -4.02 4.39
CA PHE A 20 2.05 -4.12 3.35
C PHE A 20 2.99 -2.91 3.39
N HIS A 21 2.45 -1.68 3.39
CA HIS A 21 3.26 -0.47 3.42
C HIS A 21 4.03 -0.26 4.72
N GLN A 22 3.57 -0.88 5.81
CA GLN A 22 4.26 -0.86 7.11
C GLN A 22 5.22 -2.04 7.29
N SER A 23 5.42 -2.86 6.25
CA SER A 23 6.27 -4.05 6.30
C SER A 23 5.85 -5.07 7.38
N LEU A 24 4.54 -5.11 7.71
CA LEU A 24 3.98 -5.88 8.82
C LEU A 24 4.14 -7.38 8.64
N PHE A 25 3.88 -7.85 7.42
CA PHE A 25 3.85 -9.26 7.07
C PHE A 25 4.79 -9.60 5.92
N LEU A 26 5.76 -8.72 5.63
CA LEU A 26 6.83 -9.04 4.69
C LEU A 26 7.64 -10.25 5.19
N ARG A 27 8.23 -10.98 4.24
CA ARG A 27 9.16 -12.08 4.58
C ARG A 27 10.40 -11.48 5.24
N LYS A 28 10.99 -12.18 6.22
CA LYS A 28 12.21 -11.72 6.89
C LYS A 28 13.35 -11.49 5.89
N SER A 29 13.47 -12.35 4.88
CA SER A 29 14.43 -12.20 3.78
C SER A 29 14.27 -10.90 2.99
N CYS A 30 13.09 -10.27 2.97
CA CYS A 30 12.92 -8.95 2.34
C CYS A 30 13.62 -7.83 3.14
N GLY A 31 13.81 -8.00 4.44
CA GLY A 31 14.51 -7.02 5.29
C GLY A 31 16.04 -7.08 5.16
N GLU A 32 16.55 -8.23 4.72
CA GLU A 32 17.98 -8.56 4.62
C GLU A 32 18.39 -8.93 3.18
N CYS A 33 17.61 -8.50 2.19
CA CYS A 33 17.82 -8.90 0.80
C CYS A 33 19.09 -8.24 0.22
N GLU A 34 20.14 -9.04 0.02
CA GLU A 34 21.40 -8.59 -0.58
C GLU A 34 21.24 -8.16 -2.05
N PHE A 35 20.22 -8.68 -2.73
CA PHE A 35 19.94 -8.38 -4.14
C PHE A 35 19.16 -7.07 -4.36
N ALA A 36 18.69 -6.42 -3.29
CA ALA A 36 17.88 -5.20 -3.39
C ALA A 36 18.71 -3.91 -3.49
N GLY A 37 20.00 -3.97 -3.16
CA GLY A 37 20.94 -2.85 -3.22
C GLY A 37 21.31 -2.42 -4.64
N THR A 38 21.99 -1.28 -4.74
CA THR A 38 22.46 -0.71 -6.01
C THR A 38 23.99 -0.64 -6.01
N PRO A 39 24.66 -1.06 -7.09
CA PRO A 39 24.11 -1.69 -8.30
C PRO A 39 23.50 -3.08 -8.01
N ARG A 40 22.45 -3.45 -8.76
CA ARG A 40 21.86 -4.80 -8.66
C ARG A 40 22.68 -5.83 -9.43
N PRO A 41 22.59 -7.12 -9.10
CA PRO A 41 23.40 -8.16 -9.76
C PRO A 41 23.06 -8.38 -11.24
N GLY A 42 21.80 -8.16 -11.64
CA GLY A 42 21.41 -8.27 -13.05
C GLY A 42 21.88 -7.08 -13.87
N GLU A 43 21.94 -7.20 -15.20
CA GLU A 43 22.37 -6.11 -16.08
C GLU A 43 21.45 -4.88 -15.98
N PHE A 44 20.13 -5.10 -15.99
CA PHE A 44 19.14 -4.03 -15.92
C PHE A 44 18.27 -4.12 -14.66
N THR A 45 17.93 -2.97 -14.08
CA THR A 45 16.82 -2.86 -13.13
C THR A 45 15.74 -1.98 -13.74
N ILE A 46 14.50 -2.46 -13.78
CA ILE A 46 13.35 -1.72 -14.30
C ILE A 46 12.29 -1.59 -13.21
N GLY A 47 11.65 -0.43 -13.10
CA GLY A 47 10.51 -0.23 -12.21
C GLY A 47 9.80 1.09 -12.49
N ASP A 48 8.69 1.34 -11.80
CA ASP A 48 7.98 2.61 -11.91
C ASP A 48 8.87 3.77 -11.44
N PHE A 49 8.88 4.87 -12.19
CA PHE A 49 9.62 6.07 -11.83
C PHE A 49 8.72 7.08 -11.11
N TRP A 50 8.59 6.90 -9.80
CA TRP A 50 7.92 7.86 -8.94
C TRP A 50 8.76 9.14 -8.80
N GLY A 51 8.11 10.30 -8.85
CA GLY A 51 8.75 11.60 -8.64
C GLY A 51 9.31 12.27 -9.90
N LEU A 52 9.21 11.62 -11.08
CA LEU A 52 9.67 12.18 -12.35
C LEU A 52 9.06 13.56 -12.62
N GLU A 53 7.81 13.79 -12.22
CA GLU A 53 7.10 15.05 -12.40
C GLU A 53 7.81 16.26 -11.77
N LYS A 54 8.72 16.03 -10.82
CA LYS A 54 9.55 17.08 -10.20
C LYS A 54 10.83 17.38 -10.96
N TYR A 55 11.21 16.53 -11.91
CA TYR A 55 12.40 16.65 -12.74
C TYR A 55 12.06 17.01 -14.18
N ASN A 56 11.11 16.29 -14.78
CA ASN A 56 10.58 16.57 -16.10
C ASN A 56 9.05 16.35 -16.10
N PRO A 57 8.25 17.38 -15.78
CA PRO A 57 6.79 17.27 -15.70
C PRO A 57 6.12 16.94 -17.03
N ASP A 58 6.76 17.26 -18.16
CA ASP A 58 6.18 17.12 -19.49
C ASP A 58 6.41 15.73 -20.09
N TYR A 59 7.35 14.95 -19.54
CA TYR A 59 7.63 13.60 -20.00
C TYR A 59 6.68 12.58 -19.35
N THR A 60 5.42 12.57 -19.80
CA THR A 60 4.40 11.64 -19.33
C THR A 60 3.30 11.44 -20.38
N ASP A 61 2.80 10.22 -20.50
CA ASP A 61 1.62 9.88 -21.32
C ASP A 61 0.34 9.74 -20.46
N GLY A 62 0.42 10.10 -19.18
CA GLY A 62 -0.65 9.93 -18.20
C GLY A 62 -0.80 8.50 -17.65
N LYS A 63 0.04 7.54 -18.08
CA LYS A 63 0.04 6.15 -17.59
C LYS A 63 1.21 5.84 -16.66
N GLY A 64 2.17 6.76 -16.58
CA GLY A 64 3.38 6.62 -15.78
C GLY A 64 4.60 6.28 -16.64
N VAL A 65 5.78 6.54 -16.10
CA VAL A 65 7.05 6.31 -16.77
C VAL A 65 7.86 5.30 -15.98
N SER A 66 8.49 4.34 -16.66
CA SER A 66 9.42 3.41 -16.02
C SER A 66 10.84 3.99 -15.97
N LEU A 67 11.54 3.72 -14.88
CA LEU A 67 12.96 3.97 -14.72
C LEU A 67 13.74 2.71 -15.11
N VAL A 68 14.86 2.89 -15.80
CA VAL A 68 15.81 1.82 -16.12
C VAL A 68 17.18 2.18 -15.52
N PHE A 69 17.73 1.31 -14.68
CA PHE A 69 19.12 1.36 -14.25
C PHE A 69 19.95 0.37 -15.06
N LEU A 70 21.10 0.83 -15.53
CA LEU A 70 22.16 0.02 -16.14
C LEU A 70 23.15 -0.27 -15.02
N ASN A 71 23.21 -1.53 -14.57
CA ASN A 71 23.94 -1.88 -13.35
C ASN A 71 25.42 -2.21 -13.60
N ASN A 72 25.81 -2.48 -14.85
CA ASN A 72 27.18 -2.87 -15.21
C ASN A 72 27.48 -2.58 -16.69
N GLU A 73 28.75 -2.72 -17.08
CA GLU A 73 29.23 -2.43 -18.44
C GLU A 73 28.56 -3.26 -19.54
N LYS A 74 28.09 -4.47 -19.20
CA LYS A 74 27.36 -5.30 -20.17
C LYS A 74 25.98 -4.69 -20.46
N ALA A 75 25.33 -4.13 -19.44
CA ALA A 75 24.10 -3.36 -19.61
C ALA A 75 24.33 -2.13 -20.50
N ASP A 76 25.45 -1.43 -20.30
CA ASP A 76 25.81 -0.27 -21.13
C ASP A 76 25.94 -0.66 -22.61
N ARG A 77 26.65 -1.75 -22.91
CA ARG A 77 26.78 -2.25 -24.29
C ARG A 77 25.42 -2.63 -24.90
N ILE A 78 24.60 -3.38 -24.16
CA ILE A 78 23.27 -3.78 -24.63
C ILE A 78 22.37 -2.55 -24.83
N TRP A 79 22.44 -1.57 -23.94
CA TRP A 79 21.67 -0.33 -24.03
C TRP A 79 21.94 0.42 -25.32
N GLU A 80 23.22 0.55 -25.71
CA GLU A 80 23.61 1.23 -26.95
C GLU A 80 22.99 0.58 -28.20
N GLU A 81 22.85 -0.75 -28.20
CA GLU A 81 22.24 -1.50 -29.31
C GLU A 81 20.71 -1.35 -29.37
N ILE A 82 20.04 -1.25 -28.22
CA ILE A 82 18.57 -1.25 -28.16
C ILE A 82 17.97 0.17 -28.10
N LYS A 83 18.69 1.16 -27.56
CA LYS A 83 18.17 2.53 -27.37
C LYS A 83 17.60 3.18 -28.64
N PRO A 84 18.09 2.92 -29.88
CA PRO A 84 17.48 3.50 -31.08
C PRO A 84 16.05 3.00 -31.36
N LYS A 85 15.62 1.91 -30.70
CA LYS A 85 14.30 1.29 -30.85
C LYS A 85 13.36 1.64 -29.69
N LEU A 86 13.81 2.45 -28.74
CA LEU A 86 13.08 2.78 -27.52
C LEU A 86 12.68 4.26 -27.52
N GLN A 87 11.54 4.56 -26.92
CA GLN A 87 11.19 5.91 -26.51
C GLN A 87 11.67 6.10 -25.07
N PHE A 88 12.64 6.98 -24.86
CA PHE A 88 13.22 7.27 -23.55
C PHE A 88 13.59 8.75 -23.47
N ASP A 89 13.65 9.28 -22.24
CA ASP A 89 14.09 10.64 -21.95
C ASP A 89 15.59 10.67 -21.59
N GLN A 90 16.14 11.87 -21.44
CA GLN A 90 17.50 12.05 -20.96
C GLN A 90 17.72 11.41 -19.57
N PRO A 91 18.93 10.88 -19.29
CA PRO A 91 19.24 10.32 -17.99
C PRO A 91 19.07 11.34 -16.85
N VAL A 92 18.51 10.87 -15.73
CA VAL A 92 18.41 11.66 -14.49
C VAL A 92 19.55 11.31 -13.53
N PRO A 93 19.95 12.20 -12.61
CA PRO A 93 20.92 11.86 -11.57
C PRO A 93 20.46 10.66 -10.73
N THR A 94 21.30 9.64 -10.58
CA THR A 94 21.00 8.43 -9.78
C THR A 94 20.46 8.76 -8.39
N LYS A 95 21.06 9.75 -7.71
CA LYS A 95 20.62 10.19 -6.37
C LYS A 95 19.16 10.67 -6.36
N PHE A 96 18.71 11.35 -7.40
CA PHE A 96 17.33 11.81 -7.53
C PHE A 96 16.36 10.63 -7.68
N ALA A 97 16.70 9.69 -8.57
CA ALA A 97 15.90 8.49 -8.77
C ALA A 97 15.79 7.67 -7.47
N LEU A 98 16.90 7.46 -6.76
CA LEU A 98 16.93 6.70 -5.51
C LEU A 98 16.16 7.37 -4.36
N SER A 99 16.12 8.71 -4.28
CA SER A 99 15.43 9.41 -3.19
C SER A 99 13.90 9.42 -3.34
N HIS A 100 13.39 9.29 -4.57
CA HIS A 100 11.96 9.32 -4.86
C HIS A 100 11.34 7.92 -5.02
N ASN A 101 12.16 6.88 -5.12
CA ASN A 101 11.70 5.51 -5.36
C ASN A 101 12.08 4.59 -4.19
N ARG A 102 11.43 3.42 -4.13
CA ARG A 102 11.67 2.43 -3.07
C ARG A 102 12.91 1.57 -3.35
N PHE A 103 14.02 2.20 -3.70
CA PHE A 103 15.33 1.55 -3.76
C PHE A 103 15.94 1.56 -2.36
N ARG A 104 15.56 0.57 -1.55
CA ARG A 104 16.13 0.39 -0.21
C ARG A 104 16.78 -0.97 -0.12
N PRO A 105 18.12 -1.06 0.08
CA PRO A 105 18.79 -2.34 0.27
C PRO A 105 18.29 -3.05 1.53
N LYS A 106 17.90 -2.28 2.55
CA LYS A 106 17.37 -2.80 3.82
C LYS A 106 15.98 -2.23 4.08
N ILE A 107 15.02 -3.11 4.31
CA ILE A 107 13.67 -2.76 4.73
C ILE A 107 13.53 -3.09 6.20
N LYS A 108 13.13 -2.11 7.01
CA LYS A 108 12.85 -2.35 8.42
C LYS A 108 11.55 -3.15 8.52
N ILE A 109 11.67 -4.42 8.91
CA ILE A 109 10.52 -5.27 9.21
C ILE A 109 9.79 -4.70 10.43
N HIS A 110 8.45 -4.72 10.39
CA HIS A 110 7.64 -4.18 11.47
C HIS A 110 7.88 -4.94 12.78
N PRO A 111 8.02 -4.27 13.92
CA PRO A 111 8.27 -4.93 15.21
C PRO A 111 7.14 -5.88 15.63
N ASN A 112 5.90 -5.56 15.27
CA ASN A 112 4.74 -6.39 15.59
C ASN A 112 4.45 -7.50 14.57
N ARG A 113 5.40 -7.86 13.68
CA ARG A 113 5.22 -8.95 12.71
C ARG A 113 4.83 -10.27 13.37
N GLU A 114 5.51 -10.65 14.44
CA GLU A 114 5.23 -11.91 15.15
C GLU A 114 3.84 -11.92 15.78
N ARG A 115 3.42 -10.77 16.32
CA ARG A 115 2.04 -10.57 16.77
C ARG A 115 1.06 -10.76 15.62
N PHE A 116 1.29 -10.11 14.47
CA PHE A 116 0.42 -10.28 13.30
C PHE A 116 0.22 -11.76 12.94
N PHE A 117 1.30 -12.53 12.79
CA PHE A 117 1.18 -13.94 12.42
C PHE A 117 0.46 -14.77 13.49
N ARG A 118 0.76 -14.54 14.78
CA ARG A 118 0.06 -15.21 15.90
C ARG A 118 -1.43 -14.93 15.95
N GLU A 119 -1.85 -13.68 15.71
CA GLU A 119 -3.28 -13.34 15.68
C GLU A 119 -3.95 -13.88 14.40
N TRP A 120 -3.27 -13.79 13.24
CA TRP A 120 -3.82 -14.18 11.95
C TRP A 120 -4.12 -15.68 11.82
N GLU A 121 -3.40 -16.53 12.55
CA GLU A 121 -3.71 -17.96 12.66
C GLU A 121 -5.13 -18.24 13.17
N LYS A 122 -5.70 -17.33 13.96
CA LYS A 122 -6.95 -17.55 14.70
C LYS A 122 -8.05 -16.57 14.33
N GLU A 123 -7.72 -15.50 13.61
CA GLU A 123 -8.57 -14.33 13.47
C GLU A 123 -8.63 -13.85 12.02
N PRO A 124 -9.71 -13.14 11.63
CA PRO A 124 -9.77 -12.53 10.30
C PRO A 124 -8.57 -11.61 10.05
N PHE A 125 -8.03 -11.63 8.83
CA PHE A 125 -6.86 -10.84 8.44
C PHE A 125 -6.94 -9.36 8.87
N SER A 126 -8.09 -8.71 8.67
CA SER A 126 -8.30 -7.31 9.07
C SER A 126 -8.25 -7.08 10.57
N VAL A 127 -8.61 -8.07 11.39
CA VAL A 127 -8.51 -8.01 12.85
C VAL A 127 -7.05 -8.19 13.28
N ALA A 128 -6.33 -9.14 12.68
CA ALA A 128 -4.92 -9.38 12.96
C ALA A 128 -4.04 -8.18 12.58
N VAL A 129 -4.31 -7.54 11.43
CA VAL A 129 -3.64 -6.29 11.04
C VAL A 129 -3.92 -5.19 12.06
N GLU A 130 -5.19 -4.91 12.41
CA GLU A 130 -5.54 -3.86 13.37
C GLU A 130 -4.88 -4.12 14.74
N ALA A 131 -4.96 -5.35 15.24
CA ALA A 131 -4.34 -5.73 16.51
C ALA A 131 -2.83 -5.51 16.50
N ALA A 132 -2.15 -5.90 15.41
CA ALA A 132 -0.72 -5.74 15.30
C ALA A 132 -0.28 -4.28 15.08
N MET A 133 -1.04 -3.50 14.32
CA MET A 133 -0.78 -2.08 14.09
C MET A 133 -0.96 -1.25 15.37
N GLU A 134 -1.94 -1.60 16.20
CA GLU A 134 -2.24 -0.89 17.45
C GLU A 134 -1.52 -1.47 18.67
N GLY A 135 -0.76 -2.55 18.49
CA GLY A 135 -0.02 -3.19 19.59
C GLY A 135 -0.91 -3.88 20.64
N CYS A 136 -2.14 -4.25 20.28
CA CYS A 136 -3.12 -4.87 21.17
C CYS A 136 -3.45 -6.33 20.76
N THR A 137 -4.46 -6.92 21.37
CA THR A 137 -4.95 -8.28 21.09
C THR A 137 -6.15 -8.25 20.12
N ALA A 138 -6.36 -9.33 19.38
CA ALA A 138 -7.55 -9.45 18.53
C ALA A 138 -8.85 -9.41 19.33
N GLN A 139 -8.87 -9.89 20.58
CA GLN A 139 -10.05 -9.80 21.44
C GLN A 139 -10.43 -8.34 21.73
N GLU A 140 -9.45 -7.47 21.97
CA GLU A 140 -9.67 -6.04 22.20
C GLU A 140 -10.19 -5.34 20.94
N VAL A 141 -9.66 -5.67 19.76
CA VAL A 141 -10.19 -5.20 18.47
C VAL A 141 -11.64 -5.63 18.30
N LYS A 142 -11.95 -6.93 18.47
CA LYS A 142 -13.31 -7.45 18.33
C LYS A 142 -14.30 -6.80 19.30
N ARG A 143 -13.90 -6.61 20.56
CA ARG A 143 -14.72 -5.90 21.57
C ARG A 143 -15.02 -4.47 21.13
N ARG A 144 -14.04 -3.73 20.60
CA ARG A 144 -14.23 -2.36 20.09
C ARG A 144 -15.12 -2.32 18.85
N ARG A 145 -14.89 -3.21 17.86
CA ARG A 145 -15.74 -3.34 16.67
C ARG A 145 -17.19 -3.65 17.06
N LYS A 146 -17.43 -4.59 17.98
CA LYS A 146 -18.77 -4.93 18.51
C LYS A 146 -19.42 -3.72 19.19
N ARG A 147 -18.70 -2.98 20.04
CA ARG A 147 -19.19 -1.75 20.67
C ARG A 147 -19.53 -0.67 19.64
N SER A 148 -18.72 -0.51 18.60
CA SER A 148 -18.96 0.44 17.51
C SER A 148 -20.23 0.09 16.73
N TRP A 149 -20.36 -1.17 16.35
CA TRP A 149 -21.53 -1.71 15.66
C TRP A 149 -22.81 -1.53 16.48
N TYR A 150 -22.79 -1.89 17.77
CA TYR A 150 -23.94 -1.69 18.66
C TYR A 150 -24.34 -0.20 18.75
N ARG A 151 -23.37 0.71 18.91
CA ARG A 151 -23.64 2.16 18.89
C ARG A 151 -24.27 2.62 17.58
N GLN A 152 -23.83 2.09 16.43
CA GLN A 152 -24.39 2.44 15.13
C GLN A 152 -25.83 1.95 14.98
N ILE A 153 -26.14 0.73 15.43
CA ILE A 153 -27.51 0.19 15.46
C ILE A 153 -28.40 1.05 16.34
N MET A 154 -27.97 1.35 17.58
CA MET A 154 -28.76 2.15 18.51
C MET A 154 -29.04 3.56 17.97
N ARG A 155 -28.09 4.17 17.24
CA ARG A 155 -28.31 5.46 16.55
C ARG A 155 -29.37 5.34 15.46
N ARG A 156 -29.33 4.29 14.64
CA ARG A 156 -30.34 4.04 13.59
C ARG A 156 -31.73 3.82 14.19
N LEU A 157 -31.84 2.98 15.22
CA LEU A 157 -33.10 2.74 15.93
C LEU A 157 -33.68 4.03 16.52
N LYS A 158 -32.86 4.83 17.21
CA LYS A 158 -33.30 6.14 17.73
C LYS A 158 -33.78 7.08 16.62
N SER A 159 -33.15 7.07 15.45
CA SER A 159 -33.56 7.87 14.30
C SER A 159 -34.92 7.43 13.76
N VAL A 160 -35.15 6.11 13.63
CA VAL A 160 -36.43 5.55 13.19
C VAL A 160 -37.55 5.87 14.17
N ILE A 161 -37.34 5.65 15.47
CA ILE A 161 -38.32 5.99 16.51
C ILE A 161 -38.69 7.47 16.45
N LYS A 162 -37.69 8.37 16.34
CA LYS A 162 -37.91 9.82 16.22
C LYS A 162 -38.66 10.19 14.92
N LYS A 163 -38.53 9.40 13.84
CA LYS A 163 -39.29 9.60 12.60
C LYS A 163 -40.75 9.18 12.79
N CYS A 164 -41.01 7.97 13.32
CA CYS A 164 -42.36 7.48 13.58
C CYS A 164 -43.14 8.37 14.55
N LEU A 165 -42.51 8.85 15.63
CA LEU A 165 -43.14 9.80 16.56
C LEU A 165 -43.55 11.11 15.87
N ARG A 166 -42.73 11.62 14.93
CA ARG A 166 -43.05 12.84 14.15
C ARG A 166 -44.16 12.61 13.13
N GLU A 167 -44.26 11.42 12.55
CA GLU A 167 -45.33 11.07 11.61
C GLU A 167 -46.66 10.89 12.34
N ASN A 168 -46.68 10.22 13.49
CA ASN A 168 -47.88 10.08 14.32
C ASN A 168 -48.41 11.43 14.83
N LEU A 169 -47.52 12.38 15.18
CA LEU A 169 -47.91 13.74 15.56
C LEU A 169 -48.49 14.56 14.40
N LYS A 170 -48.28 14.17 13.14
CA LYS A 170 -48.86 14.83 11.96
C LYS A 170 -50.24 14.28 11.57
N ILE A 171 -50.53 13.03 11.93
CA ILE A 171 -51.82 12.36 11.64
C ILE A 171 -52.89 12.75 12.68
N GLY A 172 -52.47 13.20 13.88
CA GLY A 172 -53.35 13.70 14.93
C GLY A 172 -53.74 15.18 14.83
N LYS A 173 -53.54 15.82 13.67
CA LYS A 173 -54.04 17.16 13.33
C LYS A 173 -54.95 17.04 12.12
#